data_AF-B1B5S6-F1
#
_entry.id   AF-B1B5S6-F1
#
_cell.length_a   1.000
_cell.length_b   1.000
_cell.length_c   1.000
_cell.angle_alpha   90.00
_cell.angle_beta   90.00
_cell.angle_gamma   90.00
#
_symmetry.space_group_name_H-M   'P 1'
#
loop_
_entity.id
_entity.type
_entity.pdbx_description
1 polymer ?
#
loop_
_entity_poly.entity_id
_entity_poly.type
_entity_poly.pdbx_seq_one_letter_code
_entity_poly.pdbx_strand_id
1 'polypeptide(L)'
;YRGAVPWYTINLDLPPYKRWHELMLDKAPMLKVIVNSLKNMINTFVPSGKVMQVVDEKLPGLLGNFPGPFEEEMKGIAAVTDIPL
;
A
#
# COMPACT_ATOMS: atom_id res chain seq x y z
N TYR A 1 -17.71 19.22 -10.87
CA TYR A 1 -17.01 18.15 -11.63
C TYR A 1 -15.52 18.23 -11.32
N ARG A 2 -14.88 17.13 -10.90
CA ARG A 2 -13.43 17.10 -10.53
C ARG A 2 -12.54 16.40 -11.57
N GLY A 3 -13.09 16.12 -12.76
CA GLY A 3 -12.40 15.38 -13.83
C GLY A 3 -12.94 13.95 -14.02
N ALA A 4 -12.51 13.31 -15.10
CA ALA A 4 -12.85 11.93 -15.42
C ALA A 4 -11.94 10.96 -14.65
N VAL A 5 -12.44 9.76 -14.34
CA VAL A 5 -11.67 8.69 -13.69
C VAL A 5 -10.97 7.86 -14.78
N PRO A 6 -9.63 7.69 -14.72
CA PRO A 6 -8.91 6.88 -15.69
C PRO A 6 -9.22 5.38 -15.50
N TRP A 7 -9.22 4.65 -16.61
CA TRP A 7 -9.38 3.20 -16.64
C TRP A 7 -8.02 2.51 -16.69
N TYR A 8 -7.90 1.38 -15.99
CA TYR A 8 -6.71 0.52 -16.00
C TYR A 8 -7.15 -0.94 -16.17
N THR A 9 -6.36 -1.73 -16.88
CA THR A 9 -6.59 -3.17 -17.01
C THR A 9 -5.70 -3.91 -16.02
N ILE A 10 -6.32 -4.64 -15.09
CA ILE A 10 -5.60 -5.51 -14.17
C ILE A 10 -5.63 -6.92 -14.74
N ASN A 11 -4.48 -7.38 -15.25
CA ASN A 11 -4.37 -8.70 -15.87
C ASN A 11 -4.24 -9.79 -14.79
N LEU A 12 -5.31 -10.57 -14.59
CA LEU A 12 -5.33 -11.66 -13.59
C LEU A 12 -4.47 -12.87 -13.98
N ASP A 13 -4.08 -13.00 -15.25
CA ASP A 13 -3.16 -14.03 -15.73
C ASP A 13 -1.71 -13.77 -15.28
N LEU A 14 -1.40 -12.54 -14.85
CA LEU A 14 -0.11 -12.23 -14.24
C LEU A 14 -0.02 -12.82 -12.83
N PRO A 15 1.21 -13.16 -12.36
CA PRO A 15 1.44 -13.47 -10.96
C PRO A 15 0.89 -12.36 -10.07
N PRO A 16 0.19 -12.68 -8.95
CA PRO A 16 -0.42 -11.69 -8.04
C PRO A 16 0.47 -10.48 -7.75
N TYR A 17 1.73 -10.72 -7.42
CA TYR A 17 2.75 -9.71 -7.17
C TYR A 17 2.84 -8.62 -8.26
N LYS A 18 2.67 -8.98 -9.54
CA LYS A 18 2.86 -8.06 -10.68
C LYS A 18 1.59 -7.32 -11.09
N ARG A 19 0.41 -7.73 -10.63
CA ARG A 19 -0.90 -7.26 -11.16
C ARG A 19 -1.10 -5.76 -11.06
N TRP A 20 -0.58 -5.15 -9.99
CA TRP A 20 -0.77 -3.73 -9.69
C TRP A 20 0.39 -2.83 -10.10
N HIS A 21 1.47 -3.38 -10.67
CA HIS A 21 2.69 -2.63 -10.94
C HIS A 21 2.46 -1.43 -11.87
N GLU A 22 1.75 -1.62 -12.98
CA GLU A 22 1.46 -0.55 -13.94
C GLU A 22 0.68 0.61 -13.29
N LEU A 23 -0.37 0.28 -12.54
CA LEU A 23 -1.14 1.29 -11.79
C LEU A 23 -0.25 2.02 -10.78
N MET A 24 0.66 1.32 -10.11
CA MET A 24 1.55 1.92 -9.12
C MET A 24 2.62 2.82 -9.75
N LEU A 25 3.08 2.58 -10.98
CA LEU A 25 3.96 3.52 -11.69
C LEU A 25 3.31 4.90 -11.83
N ASP A 26 2.00 4.94 -12.09
CA ASP A 26 1.25 6.19 -12.25
C ASP A 26 0.80 6.80 -10.91
N LYS A 27 0.39 5.96 -9.95
CA LYS A 27 -0.30 6.40 -8.72
C LYS A 27 0.58 6.41 -7.48
N ALA A 28 1.81 5.88 -7.53
CA ALA A 28 2.73 5.87 -6.40
C ALA A 28 2.89 7.25 -5.73
N PRO A 29 3.05 8.38 -6.46
CA PRO A 29 3.19 9.69 -5.81
C PRO A 29 1.97 10.06 -4.96
N MET A 30 0.76 9.78 -5.45
CA MET A 30 -0.47 10.06 -4.72
C MET A 30 -0.66 9.12 -3.53
N LEU A 31 -0.32 7.84 -3.69
CA LEU A 31 -0.38 6.87 -2.60
C LEU A 31 0.55 7.26 -1.44
N LYS A 32 1.78 7.71 -1.75
CA LYS A 32 2.73 8.23 -0.76
C LYS A 32 2.15 9.41 0.02
N VAL A 33 1.47 10.33 -0.64
CA VAL A 33 0.81 11.47 0.02
C VAL A 33 -0.24 10.99 1.01
N ILE A 34 -1.11 10.06 0.60
CA ILE A 34 -2.18 9.52 1.47
C ILE A 34 -1.59 8.82 2.70
N VAL A 35 -0.60 7.95 2.50
CA VAL A 35 0.05 7.22 3.59
C VAL A 35 0.76 8.19 4.55
N ASN A 36 1.44 9.20 4.03
CA ASN A 36 2.10 10.20 4.86
C ASN A 36 1.10 11.06 5.65
N SER A 37 -0.04 11.44 5.05
CA SER A 37 -1.12 12.14 5.75
C SER A 37 -1.70 11.30 6.88
N LEU A 38 -1.92 10.00 6.66
CA LEU A 38 -2.39 9.08 7.69
C LEU A 38 -1.37 8.96 8.83
N LYS A 39 -0.09 8.76 8.52
CA LYS A 39 1.00 8.70 9.49
C LYS A 39 1.08 9.97 10.35
N ASN A 40 1.00 11.14 9.72
CA ASN A 40 1.03 12.43 10.42
C ASN A 40 -0.18 12.61 11.34
N MET A 41 -1.37 12.22 10.89
CA MET A 41 -2.58 12.26 11.72
C MET A 41 -2.43 11.34 12.94
N ILE A 42 -2.01 10.08 12.74
CA ILE A 42 -1.77 9.14 13.83
C ILE A 42 -0.76 9.69 14.83
N ASN A 43 0.36 10.23 14.35
CA ASN A 43 1.39 10.82 15.21
C ASN A 43 0.92 12.10 15.93
N THR A 44 -0.07 12.81 15.40
CA THR A 44 -0.65 13.97 16.08
C THR A 44 -1.50 13.54 17.28
N PHE A 45 -2.27 12.46 17.16
CA PHE A 45 -3.10 11.94 18.26
C PHE A 45 -2.33 11.02 19.21
N VAL A 46 -1.28 10.35 18.72
CA VAL A 46 -0.40 9.47 19.49
C VAL A 46 1.05 9.89 19.27
N PRO A 47 1.49 11.01 19.88
CA PRO A 47 2.82 11.59 19.64
C PRO A 47 3.98 10.71 20.09
N SER A 48 3.71 9.65 20.86
CA SER A 48 4.71 8.65 21.21
C SER A 48 5.23 7.85 20.01
N GLY A 49 4.57 7.88 18.85
CA GLY A 49 4.95 7.12 17.65
C GLY A 49 4.77 5.60 17.76
N LYS A 50 4.42 5.09 18.95
CA LYS A 50 4.30 3.65 19.25
C LYS A 50 3.30 2.92 18.36
N VAL A 51 2.22 3.59 17.94
CA VAL A 51 1.23 2.97 17.03
C VAL A 51 1.84 2.70 15.67
N MET A 52 2.59 3.66 15.11
CA MET A 52 3.28 3.46 13.83
C MET A 52 4.36 2.38 13.95
N GLN A 53 5.09 2.35 15.07
CA GLN A 53 6.07 1.30 15.33
C GLN A 53 5.42 -0.10 15.37
N VAL A 54 4.27 -0.25 16.03
CA VAL A 54 3.54 -1.52 16.08
C VAL A 54 3.04 -1.93 14.70
N VAL A 55 2.56 -0.99 13.89
CA VAL A 55 2.16 -1.26 12.50
C VAL A 55 3.37 -1.79 11.71
N ASP A 56 4.47 -1.04 11.69
CA ASP A 56 5.67 -1.41 10.93
C ASP A 56 6.26 -2.77 11.39
N GLU A 57 6.21 -3.09 12.69
CA GLU A 57 6.80 -4.32 13.25
C GLU A 57 5.87 -5.55 13.22
N LYS A 58 4.55 -5.36 13.39
CA LYS A 58 3.61 -6.48 13.56
C LYS A 58 2.82 -6.79 12.30
N LEU A 59 2.57 -5.81 11.43
CA LEU A 59 1.80 -6.01 10.22
C LEU A 59 2.43 -7.07 9.29
N PRO A 60 3.76 -7.11 9.07
CA PRO A 60 4.39 -8.18 8.28
C PRO A 60 4.15 -9.58 8.85
N GLY A 61 4.09 -9.74 10.17
CA GLY A 61 3.80 -11.02 10.83
C GLY A 61 2.33 -11.45 10.70
N LEU A 62 1.41 -10.50 10.55
CA LEU A 62 0.00 -10.78 10.24
C LEU A 62 -0.18 -11.15 8.77
N LEU A 63 0.67 -10.63 7.88
CA LEU A 63 0.59 -10.85 6.44
C LEU A 63 0.82 -12.31 6.02
N GLY A 64 1.64 -13.06 6.76
CA GLY A 64 1.78 -14.51 6.56
C GLY A 64 0.49 -15.34 6.78
N ASN A 65 -0.59 -14.71 7.24
CA ASN A 65 -1.92 -15.34 7.38
C ASN A 65 -2.92 -14.91 6.28
N PHE A 66 -2.55 -14.02 5.36
CA PHE A 66 -3.48 -13.60 4.32
C PHE A 66 -3.51 -14.67 3.23
N PRO A 67 -4.70 -15.18 2.84
CA PRO A 67 -4.77 -16.14 1.76
C PRO A 67 -4.29 -15.47 0.46
N GLY A 68 -3.57 -16.24 -0.36
CA GLY A 68 -3.30 -15.82 -1.74
C GLY A 68 -4.61 -15.53 -2.47
N PRO A 69 -4.69 -14.47 -3.30
CA PRO A 69 -3.58 -13.69 -3.87
C PRO A 69 -3.19 -12.41 -3.11
N PHE A 70 -3.91 -12.06 -2.04
CA PHE A 70 -3.88 -10.71 -1.46
C PHE A 70 -2.52 -10.34 -0.86
N GLU A 71 -1.86 -11.29 -0.18
CA GLU A 71 -0.54 -11.07 0.40
C GLU A 71 0.48 -10.64 -0.66
N GLU A 72 0.52 -11.38 -1.77
CA GLU A 72 1.47 -11.14 -2.86
C GLU A 72 1.15 -9.84 -3.62
N GLU A 73 -0.12 -9.52 -3.81
CA GLU A 73 -0.53 -8.23 -4.40
C GLU A 73 -0.09 -7.04 -3.54
N MET A 74 -0.26 -7.11 -2.21
CA MET A 74 0.20 -6.06 -1.29
C MET A 74 1.73 -5.93 -1.29
N LYS A 75 2.47 -7.04 -1.28
CA LYS A 75 3.94 -7.04 -1.41
C LYS A 75 4.41 -6.37 -2.70
N GLY A 76 3.74 -6.65 -3.83
CA GLY A 76 4.04 -6.02 -5.12
C GLY A 76 3.84 -4.51 -5.09
N ILE A 77 2.74 -4.04 -4.48
CA ILE A 77 2.48 -2.60 -4.29
C ILE A 77 3.55 -1.95 -3.41
N ALA A 78 3.86 -2.54 -2.25
CA ALA A 78 4.88 -2.04 -1.34
C ALA A 78 6.25 -1.91 -2.03
N ALA A 79 6.65 -2.93 -2.80
CA ALA A 79 7.92 -2.95 -3.51
C ALA A 79 8.03 -1.89 -4.63
N VAL A 80 6.98 -1.69 -5.44
CA VAL A 80 6.99 -0.66 -6.50
C VAL A 80 6.95 0.75 -5.92
N THR A 81 6.25 0.92 -4.80
CA THR A 81 6.01 2.23 -4.20
C THR A 81 7.06 2.61 -3.17
N ASP A 82 7.89 1.70 -2.69
CA ASP A 82 8.82 1.92 -1.56
C ASP A 82 8.08 2.41 -0.30
N ILE A 83 6.88 1.85 -0.07
CA ILE A 83 6.07 2.09 1.13
C ILE A 83 6.22 0.85 2.01
N PRO A 84 6.48 1.00 3.33
CA PRO A 84 6.51 -0.14 4.25
C PRO A 84 5.20 -0.93 4.19
N LEU A 85 5.35 -2.25 4.16
CA LEU A 85 4.24 -3.19 4.09
C LEU A 85 3.50 -3.30 5.43
#